data_AF-A0A8J2QN18-F1
#
_entry.id   AF-A0A8J2QN18-F1
#
_cell.length_a   1.000
_cell.length_b   1.000
_cell.length_c   1.000
_cell.angle_alpha   90.00
_cell.angle_beta   90.00
_cell.angle_gamma   90.00
#
_symmetry.space_group_name_H-M   'P 1'
#
loop_
_entity.id
_entity.type
_entity.pdbx_description
1 polymer ?
#
loop_
_entity_poly.entity_id
_entity_poly.type
_entity_poly.pdbx_seq_one_letter_code
_entity_poly.pdbx_strand_id
1 'polypeptide(L)'
;MVNVDQLFDVALGMYDFDLVLLVANKSQKDPKEYVAMLNELNEMDENYKRFTINKHLKRFDKAVQSLAKCGASRYEELKTFVKYHSLYREALDLFTKDDEIYKQICDDFGLYLKLKKQYVEAGIIYETAKSIDKAIECYKDALEWELVLNLARNKTKQELKDLCWDIANALKDEKRFTEALTVLDTISEDGEDVICMAIECAQYKTALRLCSKYNKRDLIVKSLLPSLMNEYNNTKDLLETNSNKFITYRNRLQVVRENKSKKPAENYDSFATRDCDLYSDAGSTIASSGSGRSYRSSKNRRKHERKVASLKEGSQYEDTALVLALHSLITTTFDMRSSIKELNIALCCLEKNKEALDLQSSLGKLLKDMKESFKQIWSNNFTLEATNAAIEAENVPEGCSVIPQGMATLEPQIRIAPIIHDIPWMLDGLN
;
A
#
# COMPACT_ATOMS: atom_id res chain seq x y z
N MET A 1 17.87 36.31 -31.07
CA MET A 1 16.88 37.40 -30.98
C MET A 1 15.95 37.07 -29.83
N VAL A 2 15.81 37.95 -28.84
CA VAL A 2 14.90 37.75 -27.70
C VAL A 2 13.48 38.06 -28.17
N ASN A 3 12.49 37.27 -27.74
CA ASN A 3 11.09 37.51 -28.07
C ASN A 3 10.65 38.86 -27.45
N VAL A 4 10.08 39.72 -28.29
CA VAL A 4 9.65 41.08 -27.94
C VAL A 4 8.60 41.10 -26.83
N ASP A 5 7.72 40.08 -26.77
CA ASP A 5 6.76 39.94 -25.68
C ASP A 5 7.43 39.60 -24.35
N GLN A 6 8.47 38.75 -24.39
CA GLN A 6 9.25 38.43 -23.20
C GLN A 6 10.01 39.66 -22.68
N LEU A 7 10.47 40.56 -23.57
CA LEU A 7 11.14 41.79 -23.16
C LEU A 7 10.18 42.75 -22.46
N PHE A 8 8.93 42.85 -22.94
CA PHE A 8 7.88 43.62 -22.28
C PHE A 8 7.57 43.07 -20.87
N ASP A 9 7.42 41.75 -20.76
CA ASP A 9 7.15 41.08 -19.49
C ASP A 9 8.29 41.24 -18.47
N VAL A 10 9.54 41.25 -18.96
CA VAL A 10 10.72 41.52 -18.14
C VAL A 10 10.71 42.96 -17.63
N ALA A 11 10.47 43.94 -18.51
CA ALA A 11 10.37 45.35 -18.12
C ALA A 11 9.25 45.57 -17.10
N LEU A 12 8.07 44.97 -17.31
CA LEU A 12 6.95 45.06 -16.38
C LEU A 12 7.32 44.49 -15.00
N GLY A 13 8.06 43.39 -15.01
CA GLY A 13 8.57 42.74 -13.81
C GLY A 13 9.70 43.48 -13.08
N MET A 14 10.21 44.59 -13.63
CA MET A 14 11.14 45.51 -12.95
C MET A 14 10.40 46.64 -12.20
N TYR A 15 9.08 46.74 -12.39
CA TYR A 15 8.23 47.81 -11.83
C TYR A 15 8.59 49.23 -12.31
N ASP A 16 9.31 49.34 -13.43
CA ASP A 16 9.72 50.60 -14.06
C ASP A 16 8.84 50.86 -15.30
N PHE A 17 7.85 51.75 -15.15
CA PHE A 17 6.84 51.99 -16.16
C PHE A 17 7.38 52.81 -17.35
N ASP A 18 8.43 53.60 -17.15
CA ASP A 18 9.10 54.33 -18.23
C ASP A 18 9.84 53.33 -19.14
N LEU A 19 10.50 52.34 -18.53
CA LEU A 19 11.12 51.24 -19.28
C LEU A 19 10.08 50.38 -20.00
N VAL A 20 8.93 50.10 -19.37
CA VAL A 20 7.82 49.37 -20.00
C VAL A 20 7.31 50.11 -21.24
N LEU A 21 7.07 51.42 -21.14
CA LEU A 21 6.64 52.25 -22.27
C LEU A 21 7.68 52.28 -23.39
N LEU A 22 8.96 52.37 -23.06
CA LEU A 22 10.05 52.33 -24.05
C LEU A 22 10.05 51.01 -24.83
N VAL A 23 9.95 49.89 -24.11
CA VAL A 23 9.90 48.56 -24.73
C VAL A 23 8.62 48.41 -25.55
N ALA A 24 7.46 48.77 -25.00
CA ALA A 24 6.16 48.69 -25.67
C ALA A 24 6.11 49.46 -27.00
N ASN A 25 6.70 50.66 -27.06
CA ASN A 25 6.79 51.46 -28.28
C ASN A 25 7.71 50.86 -29.35
N LYS A 26 8.66 50.02 -28.95
CA LYS A 26 9.55 49.27 -29.84
C LYS A 26 9.02 47.87 -30.17
N SER A 27 8.04 47.42 -29.41
CA SER A 27 7.25 46.21 -29.64
C SER A 27 6.09 46.51 -30.57
N GLN A 28 5.71 45.57 -31.44
CA GLN A 28 4.49 45.70 -32.27
C GLN A 28 3.19 45.45 -31.45
N LYS A 29 3.19 45.78 -30.14
CA LYS A 29 2.02 45.63 -29.26
C LYS A 29 1.03 46.78 -29.49
N ASP A 30 -0.27 46.51 -29.35
CA ASP A 30 -1.31 47.53 -29.52
C ASP A 30 -1.22 48.60 -28.40
N PRO A 31 -0.99 49.88 -28.75
CA PRO A 31 -1.01 51.01 -27.82
C PRO A 31 -2.24 51.08 -26.93
N LYS A 32 -3.42 50.71 -27.43
CA LYS A 32 -4.64 50.80 -26.63
C LYS A 32 -4.63 49.80 -25.47
N GLU A 33 -4.13 48.59 -25.70
CA GLU A 33 -4.13 47.53 -24.71
C GLU A 33 -3.12 47.80 -23.58
N TYR A 34 -1.86 48.11 -23.92
CA TYR A 34 -0.85 48.32 -22.88
C TYR A 34 -1.04 49.65 -22.14
N VAL A 35 -1.52 50.71 -22.79
CA VAL A 35 -1.80 51.99 -22.10
C VAL A 35 -2.96 51.84 -21.10
N ALA A 36 -4.04 51.15 -21.48
CA ALA A 36 -5.14 50.88 -20.56
C ALA A 36 -4.66 50.09 -19.34
N MET A 37 -3.88 49.02 -19.55
CA MET A 37 -3.31 48.22 -18.46
C MET A 37 -2.42 49.06 -17.52
N LEU A 38 -1.56 49.94 -18.06
CA LEU A 38 -0.67 50.77 -17.25
C LEU A 38 -1.43 51.83 -16.45
N ASN A 39 -2.51 52.39 -17.01
CA ASN A 39 -3.38 53.33 -16.30
C ASN A 39 -4.08 52.64 -15.12
N GLU A 40 -4.68 51.47 -15.34
CA GLU A 40 -5.30 50.68 -14.25
C GLU A 40 -4.28 50.35 -13.15
N LEU A 41 -3.06 49.94 -13.51
CA LEU A 41 -2.01 49.65 -12.54
C LEU A 41 -1.62 50.90 -11.73
N ASN A 42 -1.56 52.08 -12.36
CA ASN A 42 -1.17 53.33 -11.69
C ASN A 42 -2.17 53.82 -10.65
N GLU A 43 -3.44 53.44 -10.77
CA GLU A 43 -4.49 53.75 -9.78
C GLU A 43 -4.39 52.87 -8.51
N MET A 44 -3.62 51.78 -8.55
CA MET A 44 -3.47 50.87 -7.43
C MET A 44 -2.39 51.31 -6.43
N ASP A 45 -2.60 50.99 -5.15
CA ASP A 45 -1.57 51.10 -4.11
C ASP A 45 -0.31 50.31 -4.47
N GLU A 46 0.86 50.81 -4.10
CA GLU A 46 2.17 50.30 -4.55
C GLU A 46 2.35 48.78 -4.38
N ASN A 47 2.00 48.22 -3.21
CA ASN A 47 2.11 46.79 -2.96
C ASN A 47 1.10 45.97 -3.75
N TYR A 48 -0.12 46.49 -3.93
CA TYR A 48 -1.17 45.82 -4.69
C TYR A 48 -0.88 45.87 -6.20
N LYS A 49 -0.34 46.99 -6.70
CA LYS A 49 0.21 47.13 -8.06
C LYS A 49 1.26 46.04 -8.34
N ARG A 50 2.23 45.86 -7.44
CA ARG A 50 3.25 44.80 -7.54
C ARG A 50 2.64 43.40 -7.49
N PHE A 51 1.63 43.17 -6.66
CA PHE A 51 0.88 41.92 -6.65
C PHE A 51 0.22 41.64 -7.99
N THR A 52 -0.54 42.59 -8.54
CA THR A 52 -1.24 42.46 -9.83
C THR A 52 -0.27 42.19 -10.97
N ILE A 53 0.87 42.90 -11.02
CA ILE A 53 1.94 42.67 -11.98
C ILE A 53 2.53 41.26 -11.83
N ASN A 54 2.93 40.86 -10.62
CA ASN A 54 3.53 39.54 -10.40
C ASN A 54 2.56 38.40 -10.71
N LYS A 55 1.27 38.58 -10.40
CA LYS A 55 0.19 37.65 -10.73
C LYS A 55 0.02 37.52 -12.26
N HIS A 56 0.01 38.64 -12.99
CA HIS A 56 -0.05 38.65 -14.46
C HIS A 56 1.14 37.91 -15.08
N LEU A 57 2.35 38.17 -14.57
CA LEU A 57 3.59 37.53 -15.01
C LEU A 57 3.78 36.09 -14.50
N LYS A 58 2.79 35.53 -13.78
CA LYS A 58 2.84 34.19 -13.17
C LYS A 58 4.02 33.98 -12.22
N ARG A 59 4.55 35.06 -11.62
CA ARG A 59 5.61 35.03 -10.59
C ARG A 59 4.96 34.94 -9.21
N PHE A 60 4.28 33.82 -8.96
CA PHE A 60 3.35 33.72 -7.83
C PHE A 60 4.01 33.88 -6.45
N ASP A 61 5.26 33.42 -6.27
CA ASP A 61 6.01 33.61 -5.02
C ASP A 61 6.18 35.10 -4.67
N LYS A 62 6.54 35.92 -5.67
CA LYS A 62 6.66 37.39 -5.50
C LYS A 62 5.29 38.06 -5.35
N ALA A 63 4.25 37.49 -5.97
CA ALA A 63 2.89 37.97 -5.82
C ALA A 63 2.41 37.83 -4.37
N VAL A 64 2.61 36.66 -3.75
CA VAL A 64 2.30 36.42 -2.33
C VAL A 64 3.05 37.40 -1.42
N GLN A 65 4.35 37.61 -1.65
CA GLN A 65 5.14 38.59 -0.89
C GLN A 65 4.60 40.02 -0.99
N SER A 66 4.13 40.42 -2.18
CA SER A 66 3.57 41.76 -2.39
C SER A 66 2.21 41.90 -1.73
N LEU A 67 1.36 40.87 -1.81
CA LEU A 67 0.03 40.86 -1.23
C LEU A 67 0.05 40.81 0.30
N ALA A 68 1.00 40.09 0.91
CA ALA A 68 1.21 40.10 2.35
C ALA A 68 1.51 41.51 2.89
N LYS A 69 2.27 42.32 2.13
CA LYS A 69 2.60 43.72 2.48
C LYS A 69 1.42 44.68 2.34
N CYS A 70 0.32 44.29 1.72
CA CYS A 70 -0.91 45.09 1.68
C CYS A 70 -1.62 45.15 3.05
N GLY A 71 -1.23 44.28 4.00
CA GLY A 71 -1.74 44.27 5.36
C GLY A 71 -3.10 43.59 5.51
N ALA A 72 -3.67 43.73 6.72
CA ALA A 72 -4.80 42.92 7.18
C ALA A 72 -6.08 43.04 6.34
N SER A 73 -6.30 44.18 5.67
CA SER A 73 -7.47 44.39 4.80
C SER A 73 -7.53 43.42 3.61
N ARG A 74 -6.41 42.79 3.24
CA ARG A 74 -6.28 41.89 2.09
C ARG A 74 -5.93 40.45 2.46
N TYR A 75 -5.95 40.09 3.75
CA TYR A 75 -5.59 38.74 4.19
C TYR A 75 -6.55 37.64 3.70
N GLU A 76 -7.83 37.93 3.51
CA GLU A 76 -8.75 36.96 2.90
C GLU A 76 -8.41 36.66 1.44
N GLU A 77 -8.02 37.69 0.69
CA GLU A 77 -7.53 37.56 -0.68
C GLU A 77 -6.22 36.78 -0.71
N LEU A 78 -5.31 37.05 0.24
CA LEU A 78 -4.05 36.32 0.39
C LEU A 78 -4.28 34.83 0.63
N LYS A 79 -5.15 34.45 1.58
CA LYS A 79 -5.46 33.04 1.86
C LYS A 79 -6.00 32.33 0.64
N THR A 80 -6.94 32.96 -0.06
CA THR A 80 -7.53 32.40 -1.28
C THR A 80 -6.47 32.17 -2.36
N PHE A 81 -5.59 33.15 -2.55
CA PHE A 81 -4.50 33.07 -3.52
C PHE A 81 -3.48 31.97 -3.17
N VAL A 82 -3.06 31.90 -1.90
CA VAL A 82 -2.15 30.88 -1.38
C VAL A 82 -2.74 29.47 -1.57
N LYS A 83 -4.01 29.28 -1.22
CA LYS A 83 -4.71 28.01 -1.38
C LYS A 83 -4.81 27.58 -2.85
N TYR A 84 -5.16 28.51 -3.74
CA TYR A 84 -5.30 28.21 -5.16
C TYR A 84 -3.97 27.81 -5.82
N HIS A 85 -2.87 28.47 -5.45
CA HIS A 85 -1.54 28.20 -6.00
C HIS A 85 -0.67 27.25 -5.16
N SER A 86 -1.16 26.76 -4.01
CA SER A 86 -0.43 25.90 -3.06
C SER A 86 0.86 26.53 -2.50
N LEU A 87 0.89 27.85 -2.29
CA LEU A 87 2.08 28.64 -1.88
C LEU A 87 2.21 28.79 -0.35
N TYR A 88 1.94 27.71 0.37
CA TYR A 88 1.81 27.76 1.83
C TYR A 88 3.13 28.09 2.52
N ARG A 89 4.25 27.53 2.06
CA ARG A 89 5.57 27.73 2.69
C ARG A 89 6.04 29.16 2.50
N GLU A 90 5.94 29.65 1.27
CA GLU A 90 6.29 31.01 0.88
C GLU A 90 5.46 32.05 1.63
N ALA A 91 4.19 31.73 1.93
CA ALA A 91 3.34 32.59 2.72
C ALA A 91 3.68 32.56 4.21
N LEU A 92 3.95 31.38 4.78
CA LEU A 92 4.30 31.24 6.21
C LEU A 92 5.63 31.93 6.56
N ASP A 93 6.61 31.94 5.64
CA ASP A 93 7.89 32.64 5.83
C ASP A 93 7.75 34.17 5.98
N LEU A 94 6.58 34.73 5.65
CA LEU A 94 6.31 36.17 5.70
C LEU A 94 5.66 36.64 7.00
N PHE A 95 5.19 35.71 7.83
CA PHE A 95 4.49 36.00 9.08
C PHE A 95 5.19 35.36 10.27
N THR A 96 4.91 35.90 11.45
CA THR A 96 5.38 35.33 12.71
C THR A 96 4.35 34.35 13.26
N LYS A 97 4.80 33.41 14.10
CA LYS A 97 3.92 32.38 14.68
C LYS A 97 2.82 32.94 15.60
N ASP A 98 2.98 34.17 16.07
CA ASP A 98 2.00 34.84 16.93
C ASP A 98 0.90 35.54 16.12
N ASP A 99 1.11 35.71 14.80
CA ASP A 99 0.12 36.32 13.92
C ASP A 99 -1.10 35.40 13.71
N GLU A 100 -2.31 35.95 13.83
CA GLU A 100 -3.55 35.20 13.59
C GLU A 100 -3.63 34.68 12.14
N ILE A 101 -3.09 35.44 11.18
CA ILE A 101 -3.03 35.00 9.78
C ILE A 101 -2.10 33.80 9.57
N TYR A 102 -0.99 33.71 10.33
CA TYR A 102 -0.09 32.56 10.28
C TYR A 102 -0.83 31.28 10.70
N LYS A 103 -1.59 31.35 11.80
CA LYS A 103 -2.40 30.21 12.28
C LYS A 103 -3.46 29.79 11.25
N GLN A 104 -4.13 30.75 10.61
CA GLN A 104 -5.11 30.45 9.57
C GLN A 104 -4.49 29.80 8.33
N ILE A 105 -3.31 30.25 7.89
CA ILE A 105 -2.58 29.63 6.77
C ILE A 105 -2.12 28.22 7.16
N CYS A 106 -1.64 28.01 8.39
CA CYS A 106 -1.31 26.68 8.91
C CYS A 106 -2.54 25.77 8.91
N ASP A 107 -3.72 26.27 9.29
CA ASP A 107 -4.96 25.49 9.28
C ASP A 107 -5.34 25.03 7.86
N ASP A 108 -5.29 25.93 6.88
CA ASP A 108 -5.53 25.57 5.48
C ASP A 108 -4.45 24.60 4.93
N PHE A 109 -3.19 24.81 5.33
CA PHE A 109 -2.08 23.96 4.88
C PHE A 109 -2.14 22.56 5.47
N GLY A 110 -2.47 22.44 6.76
CA GLY A 110 -2.68 21.16 7.43
C GLY A 110 -3.83 20.38 6.79
N LEU A 111 -4.94 21.05 6.43
CA LEU A 111 -6.04 20.41 5.71
C LEU A 111 -5.62 19.95 4.32
N TYR A 112 -4.86 20.78 3.59
CA TYR A 112 -4.31 20.44 2.28
C TYR A 112 -3.42 19.18 2.33
N LEU A 113 -2.52 19.10 3.33
CA LEU A 113 -1.65 17.93 3.53
C LEU A 113 -2.44 16.68 3.93
N LYS A 114 -3.46 16.84 4.79
CA LYS A 114 -4.37 15.74 5.16
C LYS A 114 -5.11 15.18 3.94
N LEU A 115 -5.61 16.03 3.04
CA LEU A 115 -6.24 15.61 1.79
C LEU A 115 -5.28 14.86 0.86
N LYS A 116 -3.98 15.14 0.94
CA LYS A 116 -2.91 14.39 0.25
C LYS A 116 -2.45 13.12 0.97
N LYS A 117 -3.04 12.80 2.13
CA LYS A 117 -2.62 11.70 3.02
C LYS A 117 -1.20 11.86 3.59
N GLN A 118 -0.69 13.08 3.65
CA GLN A 118 0.57 13.44 4.29
C GLN A 118 0.31 13.82 5.75
N TYR A 119 -0.08 12.82 6.53
CA TYR A 119 -0.62 13.02 7.89
C TYR A 119 0.46 13.50 8.88
N VAL A 120 1.69 12.99 8.77
CA VAL A 120 2.80 13.41 9.65
C VAL A 120 3.13 14.89 9.42
N GLU A 121 3.27 15.29 8.15
CA GLU A 121 3.53 16.68 7.79
C GLU A 121 2.39 17.60 8.21
N ALA A 122 1.13 17.17 8.04
CA ALA A 122 -0.03 17.91 8.53
C ALA A 122 0.02 18.11 10.06
N GLY A 123 0.37 17.05 10.80
CA GLY A 123 0.54 17.09 12.25
C GLY A 123 1.59 18.11 12.68
N ILE A 124 2.76 18.13 12.02
CA ILE A 124 3.83 19.10 12.29
C ILE A 124 3.33 20.54 12.07
N ILE A 125 2.59 20.80 10.99
CA ILE A 125 2.05 22.15 10.72
C ILE A 125 1.07 22.57 11.82
N TYR A 126 0.13 21.71 12.22
CA TYR A 126 -0.80 22.02 13.31
C TYR A 126 -0.09 22.21 14.65
N GLU A 127 0.93 21.40 14.94
CA GLU A 127 1.75 21.52 16.15
C GLU A 127 2.49 22.87 16.18
N THR A 128 3.08 23.29 15.05
CA THR A 128 3.73 24.60 14.96
C THR A 128 2.77 25.77 15.15
N ALA A 129 1.50 25.59 14.77
CA ALA A 129 0.42 26.55 14.97
C ALA A 129 -0.20 26.48 16.39
N LYS A 130 0.30 25.61 17.27
CA LYS A 130 -0.23 25.32 18.61
C LYS A 130 -1.67 24.76 18.60
N SER A 131 -2.13 24.24 17.46
CA SER A 131 -3.41 23.55 17.30
C SER A 131 -3.26 22.07 17.69
N ILE A 132 -3.08 21.81 18.99
CA ILE A 132 -2.69 20.49 19.52
C ILE A 132 -3.70 19.39 19.16
N ASP A 133 -5.00 19.65 19.27
CA ASP A 133 -6.03 18.63 19.00
C ASP A 133 -6.00 18.17 17.53
N LYS A 134 -5.86 19.11 16.58
CA LYS A 134 -5.73 18.78 15.16
C LYS A 134 -4.44 18.02 14.85
N ALA A 135 -3.34 18.37 15.55
CA ALA A 135 -2.07 17.67 15.42
C ALA A 135 -2.18 16.21 15.90
N ILE A 136 -2.81 15.99 17.06
CA ILE A 136 -3.09 14.66 17.59
C ILE A 136 -3.92 13.84 16.59
N GLU A 137 -4.99 14.39 16.03
CA GLU A 137 -5.79 13.69 15.02
C GLU A 137 -4.96 13.28 13.80
N CYS A 138 -4.08 14.16 13.31
CA CYS A 138 -3.21 13.84 12.19
C CYS A 138 -2.19 12.75 12.54
N TYR A 139 -1.58 12.80 13.73
CA TYR A 139 -0.65 11.75 14.16
C TYR A 139 -1.36 10.41 14.45
N LYS A 140 -2.63 10.43 14.90
CA LYS A 140 -3.47 9.21 14.97
C LYS A 140 -3.68 8.62 13.58
N ASP A 141 -4.06 9.44 12.60
CA ASP A 141 -4.24 9.02 11.21
C ASP A 141 -2.93 8.46 10.61
N ALA A 142 -1.78 8.95 11.07
CA ALA A 142 -0.45 8.46 10.70
C ALA A 142 0.03 7.21 11.48
N LEU A 143 -0.67 6.82 12.55
CA LEU A 143 -0.24 5.80 13.53
C LEU A 143 1.13 6.10 14.17
N GLU A 144 1.42 7.38 14.40
CA GLU A 144 2.62 7.87 15.10
C GLU A 144 2.33 8.04 16.60
N TRP A 145 2.24 6.92 17.31
CA TRP A 145 1.78 6.89 18.70
C TRP A 145 2.69 7.65 19.68
N GLU A 146 4.01 7.67 19.46
CA GLU A 146 4.94 8.41 20.31
C GLU A 146 4.64 9.92 20.28
N LEU A 147 4.36 10.45 19.08
CA LEU A 147 4.01 11.86 18.89
C LEU A 147 2.65 12.19 19.51
N VAL A 148 1.67 11.28 19.37
CA VAL A 148 0.36 11.40 20.02
C VAL A 148 0.51 11.48 21.54
N LEU A 149 1.25 10.56 22.16
CA LEU A 149 1.45 10.55 23.62
C LEU A 149 2.26 11.76 24.10
N ASN A 150 3.22 12.23 23.30
CA ASN A 150 3.97 13.44 23.61
C ASN A 150 3.07 14.68 23.69
N LEU A 151 2.12 14.82 22.76
CA LEU A 151 1.17 15.93 22.75
C LEU A 151 0.03 15.76 23.77
N ALA A 152 -0.30 14.53 24.14
CA ALA A 152 -1.38 14.23 25.08
C ALA A 152 -1.01 14.43 26.57
N ARG A 153 0.20 14.89 26.90
CA ARG A 153 0.68 15.05 28.29
C ARG A 153 -0.20 15.92 29.18
N ASN A 154 -0.87 16.91 28.60
CA ASN A 154 -1.73 17.84 29.33
C ASN A 154 -3.20 17.38 29.39
N LYS A 155 -3.54 16.25 28.77
CA LYS A 155 -4.89 15.68 28.80
C LYS A 155 -5.18 15.08 30.17
N THR A 156 -6.47 14.99 30.50
CA THR A 156 -6.88 14.30 31.72
C THR A 156 -6.55 12.81 31.64
N LYS A 157 -6.46 12.14 32.80
CA LYS A 157 -6.19 10.69 32.85
C LYS A 157 -7.20 9.87 32.04
N GLN A 158 -8.47 10.30 32.00
CA GLN A 158 -9.51 9.60 31.24
C GLN A 158 -9.34 9.81 29.73
N GLU A 159 -9.14 11.04 29.28
CA GLU A 159 -8.92 11.34 27.85
C GLU A 159 -7.65 10.65 27.31
N LEU A 160 -6.60 10.57 28.13
CA LEU A 160 -5.38 9.83 27.76
C LEU A 160 -5.67 8.33 27.62
N LYS A 161 -6.48 7.75 28.52
CA LYS A 161 -6.88 6.34 28.42
C LYS A 161 -7.66 6.08 27.12
N ASP A 162 -8.66 6.91 26.83
CA ASP A 162 -9.47 6.76 25.62
C ASP A 162 -8.62 6.89 24.35
N LEU A 163 -7.70 7.87 24.32
CA LEU A 163 -6.77 8.09 23.23
C LEU A 163 -5.80 6.91 23.01
N CYS A 164 -5.25 6.36 24.08
CA CYS A 164 -4.38 5.18 24.04
C CYS A 164 -5.12 3.94 23.51
N TRP A 165 -6.39 3.76 23.90
CA TRP A 165 -7.22 2.68 23.38
C TRP A 165 -7.51 2.83 21.89
N ASP A 166 -7.88 4.03 21.45
CA ASP A 166 -8.12 4.31 20.03
C ASP A 166 -6.89 3.95 19.18
N ILE A 167 -5.70 4.43 19.57
CA ILE A 167 -4.49 4.19 18.78
C ILE A 167 -3.99 2.75 18.91
N ALA A 168 -4.14 2.10 20.07
CA ALA A 168 -3.79 0.69 20.24
C ALA A 168 -4.66 -0.21 19.34
N ASN A 169 -5.97 0.09 19.22
CA ASN A 169 -6.86 -0.62 18.31
C ASN A 169 -6.47 -0.37 16.84
N ALA A 170 -6.16 0.87 16.47
CA ALA A 170 -5.73 1.18 15.11
C ALA A 170 -4.38 0.51 14.75
N LEU A 171 -3.44 0.44 15.70
CA LEU A 171 -2.17 -0.30 15.55
C LEU A 171 -2.39 -1.81 15.46
N LYS A 172 -3.34 -2.36 16.23
CA LYS A 172 -3.74 -3.77 16.18
C LYS A 172 -4.29 -4.13 14.80
N ASP A 173 -5.13 -3.27 14.21
CA ASP A 173 -5.70 -3.48 12.87
C ASP A 173 -4.61 -3.54 11.78
N GLU A 174 -3.55 -2.72 11.92
CA GLU A 174 -2.35 -2.75 11.04
C GLU A 174 -1.31 -3.82 11.45
N LYS A 175 -1.65 -4.72 12.38
CA LYS A 175 -0.77 -5.79 12.89
C LYS A 175 0.52 -5.31 13.58
N ARG A 176 0.59 -4.04 14.00
CA ARG A 176 1.68 -3.46 14.81
C ARG A 176 1.50 -3.79 16.30
N PHE A 177 1.43 -5.08 16.62
CA PHE A 177 1.04 -5.57 17.95
C PHE A 177 1.98 -5.13 19.08
N THR A 178 3.28 -5.09 18.83
CA THR A 178 4.27 -4.68 19.84
C THR A 178 4.04 -3.24 20.30
N GLU A 179 3.68 -2.37 19.37
CA GLU A 179 3.43 -0.95 19.62
C GLU A 179 2.08 -0.75 20.32
N ALA A 180 1.03 -1.44 19.84
CA ALA A 180 -0.29 -1.44 20.49
C ALA A 180 -0.20 -1.84 21.97
N LEU A 181 0.53 -2.92 22.27
CA LEU A 181 0.75 -3.39 23.64
C LEU A 181 1.59 -2.42 24.46
N THR A 182 2.60 -1.78 23.85
CA THR A 182 3.43 -0.78 24.53
C THR A 182 2.59 0.43 24.93
N VAL A 183 1.75 0.93 24.03
CA VAL A 183 0.84 2.05 24.31
C VAL A 183 -0.08 1.72 25.47
N LEU A 184 -0.76 0.56 25.47
CA LEU A 184 -1.64 0.20 26.56
C LEU A 184 -0.87 -0.01 27.88
N ASP A 185 0.32 -0.62 27.84
CA ASP A 185 1.15 -0.83 29.04
C ASP A 185 1.51 0.50 29.74
N THR A 186 1.53 1.62 29.01
CA THR A 186 1.77 2.95 29.60
C THR A 186 0.63 3.45 30.48
N ILE A 187 -0.62 3.04 30.21
CA ILE A 187 -1.81 3.51 30.93
C ILE A 187 -2.37 2.47 31.91
N SER A 188 -1.89 1.22 31.84
CA SER A 188 -2.42 0.12 32.64
C SER A 188 -1.85 0.06 34.05
N GLU A 189 -2.77 0.07 35.03
CA GLU A 189 -2.45 0.00 36.46
C GLU A 189 -2.40 -1.45 36.95
N ASP A 190 -3.37 -2.28 36.57
CA ASP A 190 -3.51 -3.68 36.96
C ASP A 190 -3.09 -4.68 35.87
N GLY A 191 -2.84 -4.18 34.65
CA GLY A 191 -2.30 -4.92 33.52
C GLY A 191 -3.26 -5.90 32.84
N GLU A 192 -4.50 -6.03 33.34
CA GLU A 192 -5.46 -7.02 32.86
C GLU A 192 -5.85 -6.75 31.39
N ASP A 193 -6.12 -5.50 31.05
CA ASP A 193 -6.45 -5.06 29.69
C ASP A 193 -5.34 -5.36 28.68
N VAL A 194 -4.08 -5.08 29.02
CA VAL A 194 -2.92 -5.31 28.12
C VAL A 194 -2.69 -6.81 27.96
N ILE A 195 -2.87 -7.59 29.03
CA ILE A 195 -2.77 -9.05 28.97
C ILE A 195 -3.84 -9.61 28.03
N CYS A 196 -5.10 -9.16 28.17
CA CYS A 196 -6.20 -9.54 27.29
C CYS A 196 -5.90 -9.18 25.83
N MET A 197 -5.45 -7.95 25.55
CA MET A 197 -5.05 -7.55 24.20
C MET A 197 -3.88 -8.41 23.66
N ALA A 198 -2.90 -8.75 24.49
CA ALA A 198 -1.78 -9.59 24.08
C ALA A 198 -2.23 -11.01 23.71
N ILE A 199 -3.20 -11.56 24.46
CA ILE A 199 -3.81 -12.86 24.15
C ILE A 199 -4.59 -12.79 22.84
N GLU A 200 -5.39 -11.74 22.64
CA GLU A 200 -6.16 -11.53 21.40
C GLU A 200 -5.24 -11.37 20.17
N CYS A 201 -4.08 -10.76 20.34
CA CYS A 201 -3.10 -10.56 19.27
C CYS A 201 -2.15 -11.76 19.06
N ALA A 202 -2.43 -12.91 19.69
CA ALA A 202 -1.59 -14.12 19.69
C ALA A 202 -0.13 -13.87 20.15
N GLN A 203 0.11 -12.83 20.96
CA GLN A 203 1.42 -12.48 21.50
C GLN A 203 1.66 -13.19 22.84
N TYR A 204 1.61 -14.53 22.84
CA TYR A 204 1.58 -15.34 24.05
C TYR A 204 2.81 -15.21 24.95
N LYS A 205 4.02 -15.11 24.37
CA LYS A 205 5.24 -14.85 25.16
C LYS A 205 5.16 -13.52 25.91
N THR A 206 4.63 -12.50 25.24
CA THR A 206 4.43 -11.18 25.83
C THR A 206 3.35 -11.24 26.91
N ALA A 207 2.24 -11.94 26.66
CA ALA A 207 1.20 -12.15 27.66
C ALA A 207 1.75 -12.86 28.92
N LEU A 208 2.57 -13.91 28.78
CA LEU A 208 3.22 -14.58 29.92
C LEU A 208 4.11 -13.65 30.74
N ARG A 209 4.92 -12.83 30.05
CA ARG A 209 5.76 -11.80 30.68
C ARG A 209 4.90 -10.79 31.45
N LEU A 210 3.79 -10.33 30.86
CA LEU A 210 2.88 -9.37 31.48
C LEU A 210 2.12 -9.97 32.67
N CYS A 211 1.63 -11.21 32.59
CA CYS A 211 1.05 -11.93 33.72
C CYS A 211 2.02 -12.00 34.90
N SER A 212 3.32 -12.20 34.62
CA SER A 212 4.38 -12.19 35.63
C SER A 212 4.64 -10.79 36.18
N LYS A 213 4.70 -9.77 35.33
CA LYS A 213 4.91 -8.35 35.70
C LYS A 213 3.81 -7.85 36.65
N TYR A 214 2.55 -8.16 36.35
CA TYR A 214 1.38 -7.68 37.11
C TYR A 214 0.88 -8.68 38.17
N ASN A 215 1.58 -9.81 38.36
CA ASN A 215 1.20 -10.88 39.30
C ASN A 215 -0.21 -11.45 39.07
N LYS A 216 -0.66 -11.50 37.82
CA LYS A 216 -1.98 -11.99 37.36
C LYS A 216 -1.88 -13.43 36.83
N ARG A 217 -1.48 -14.36 37.69
CA ARG A 217 -1.32 -15.79 37.32
C ARG A 217 -2.64 -16.50 37.06
N ASP A 218 -3.72 -15.99 37.62
CA ASP A 218 -5.09 -16.46 37.40
C ASP A 218 -5.51 -16.37 35.92
N LEU A 219 -5.11 -15.29 35.22
CA LEU A 219 -5.39 -15.10 33.80
C LEU A 219 -4.70 -16.13 32.91
N ILE A 220 -3.62 -16.76 33.38
CA ILE A 220 -2.94 -17.84 32.64
C ILE A 220 -3.89 -19.01 32.44
N VAL A 221 -4.54 -19.46 33.52
CA VAL A 221 -5.44 -20.61 33.48
C VAL A 221 -6.79 -20.21 32.88
N LYS A 222 -7.29 -19.02 33.22
CA LYS A 222 -8.63 -18.56 32.82
C LYS A 222 -8.75 -18.19 31.34
N SER A 223 -7.73 -17.53 30.79
CA SER A 223 -7.82 -16.90 29.46
C SER A 223 -6.70 -17.34 28.52
N LEU A 224 -5.44 -17.30 28.97
CA LEU A 224 -4.29 -17.57 28.12
C LEU A 224 -4.26 -19.02 27.61
N LEU A 225 -4.37 -20.00 28.52
CA LEU A 225 -4.28 -21.41 28.18
C LEU A 225 -5.44 -21.85 27.26
N PRO A 226 -6.72 -21.49 27.51
CA PRO A 226 -7.80 -21.78 26.57
C PRO A 226 -7.57 -21.19 25.16
N SER A 227 -7.14 -19.92 25.07
CA SER A 227 -6.85 -19.29 23.78
C SER A 227 -5.69 -19.97 23.05
N LEU A 228 -4.61 -20.30 23.78
CA LEU A 228 -3.45 -21.01 23.23
C LEU A 228 -3.83 -22.40 22.70
N MET A 229 -4.64 -23.15 23.45
CA MET A 229 -5.11 -24.47 23.04
C MET A 229 -6.04 -24.39 21.82
N ASN A 230 -6.85 -23.34 21.72
CA ASN A 230 -7.67 -23.08 20.55
C ASN A 230 -6.80 -22.78 19.31
N GLU A 231 -5.76 -21.95 19.45
CA GLU A 231 -4.82 -21.68 18.35
C GLU A 231 -4.05 -22.94 17.93
N TYR A 232 -3.64 -23.77 18.89
CA TYR A 232 -3.07 -25.08 18.61
C TYR A 232 -4.01 -25.95 17.77
N ASN A 233 -5.27 -26.11 18.17
CA ASN A 233 -6.24 -26.93 17.43
C ASN A 233 -6.48 -26.37 16.02
N ASN A 234 -6.67 -25.06 15.88
CA ASN A 234 -6.85 -24.41 14.58
C ASN A 234 -5.63 -24.62 13.66
N THR A 235 -4.42 -24.51 14.22
CA THR A 235 -3.18 -24.71 13.46
C THR A 235 -3.04 -26.17 13.06
N LYS A 236 -3.39 -27.11 13.95
CA LYS A 236 -3.39 -28.54 13.66
C LYS A 236 -4.36 -28.89 12.52
N ASP A 237 -5.59 -28.41 12.59
CA ASP A 237 -6.62 -28.62 11.56
C ASP A 237 -6.20 -28.00 10.21
N LEU A 238 -5.53 -26.85 10.25
CA LEU A 238 -4.96 -26.21 9.07
C LEU A 238 -3.83 -27.06 8.46
N LEU A 239 -2.94 -27.63 9.27
CA LEU A 239 -1.89 -28.52 8.78
C LEU A 239 -2.47 -29.79 8.17
N GLU A 240 -3.50 -30.38 8.78
CA GLU A 240 -4.19 -31.55 8.22
C GLU A 240 -4.86 -31.19 6.88
N THR A 241 -5.54 -30.05 6.82
CA THR A 241 -6.17 -29.55 5.59
C THR A 241 -5.12 -29.31 4.49
N ASN A 242 -3.99 -28.70 4.82
CA ASN A 242 -2.90 -28.45 3.87
C ASN A 242 -2.26 -29.76 3.40
N SER A 243 -2.09 -30.73 4.29
CA SER A 243 -1.61 -32.08 3.96
C SER A 243 -2.56 -32.77 2.98
N ASN A 244 -3.86 -32.80 3.30
CA ASN A 244 -4.88 -33.41 2.44
C ASN A 244 -4.93 -32.74 1.06
N LYS A 245 -4.96 -31.40 1.01
CA LYS A 245 -4.93 -30.65 -0.26
C LYS A 245 -3.67 -30.95 -1.07
N PHE A 246 -2.51 -30.99 -0.41
CA PHE A 246 -1.25 -31.28 -1.05
C PHE A 246 -1.26 -32.67 -1.70
N ILE A 247 -1.69 -33.69 -0.96
CA ILE A 247 -1.80 -35.07 -1.46
C ILE A 247 -2.78 -35.14 -2.64
N THR A 248 -3.96 -34.54 -2.51
CA THR A 248 -4.97 -34.51 -3.59
C THR A 248 -4.43 -33.85 -4.85
N TYR A 249 -3.84 -32.66 -4.74
CA TYR A 249 -3.31 -31.94 -5.90
C TYR A 249 -2.09 -32.63 -6.52
N ARG A 250 -1.20 -33.20 -5.71
CA ARG A 250 -0.05 -33.96 -6.18
C ARG A 250 -0.49 -35.20 -6.95
N ASN A 251 -1.38 -36.01 -6.38
CA ASN A 251 -1.87 -37.22 -7.02
C ASN A 251 -2.63 -36.90 -8.32
N ARG A 252 -3.43 -35.83 -8.30
CA ARG A 252 -4.15 -35.38 -9.50
C ARG A 252 -3.20 -34.90 -10.59
N LEU A 253 -2.17 -34.13 -10.23
CA LEU A 253 -1.16 -33.67 -11.18
C LEU A 253 -0.44 -34.85 -11.84
N GLN A 254 -0.14 -35.91 -11.08
CA GLN A 254 0.44 -37.13 -11.62
C GLN A 254 -0.49 -37.77 -12.67
N VAL A 255 -1.77 -37.95 -12.35
CA VAL A 255 -2.77 -38.51 -13.29
C VAL A 255 -2.88 -37.67 -14.56
N VAL A 256 -2.92 -36.33 -14.44
CA VAL A 256 -3.01 -35.41 -15.58
C VAL A 256 -1.79 -35.55 -16.49
N ARG A 257 -0.58 -35.64 -15.91
CA ARG A 257 0.67 -35.81 -16.67
C ARG A 257 0.76 -37.17 -17.35
N GLU A 258 0.35 -38.24 -16.68
CA GLU A 258 0.28 -39.57 -17.28
C GLU A 258 -0.70 -39.60 -18.45
N ASN A 259 -1.88 -38.99 -18.31
CA ASN A 259 -2.86 -38.89 -19.39
C ASN A 259 -2.36 -38.06 -20.58
N LYS A 260 -1.60 -36.98 -20.31
CA LYS A 260 -0.95 -36.17 -21.34
C LYS A 260 0.12 -36.97 -22.10
N SER A 261 0.90 -37.79 -21.40
CA SER A 261 1.93 -38.65 -22.02
C SER A 261 1.34 -39.77 -22.89
N LYS A 262 0.14 -40.27 -22.56
CA LYS A 262 -0.55 -41.35 -23.29
C LYS A 262 -1.30 -40.88 -24.54
N LYS A 263 -1.51 -39.57 -24.69
CA LYS A 263 -2.16 -38.96 -25.87
C LYS A 263 -1.09 -38.23 -26.70
N PRO A 264 -0.60 -38.78 -27.82
CA PRO A 264 0.33 -38.09 -28.70
C PRO A 264 -0.26 -36.79 -29.24
N ALA A 265 0.60 -35.82 -29.51
CA ALA A 265 0.30 -34.45 -29.93
C ALA A 265 -0.35 -34.32 -31.34
N GLU A 266 -1.12 -35.29 -31.81
CA GLU A 266 -1.77 -35.24 -33.14
C GLU A 266 -3.12 -34.51 -33.14
N ASN A 267 -3.64 -34.09 -31.97
CA ASN A 267 -4.93 -33.40 -31.85
C ASN A 267 -4.85 -31.95 -31.34
N TYR A 268 -3.65 -31.38 -31.17
CA TYR A 268 -3.52 -30.02 -30.61
C TYR A 268 -3.65 -28.90 -31.65
N ASP A 269 -3.67 -29.21 -32.96
CA ASP A 269 -3.62 -28.22 -34.04
C ASP A 269 -4.97 -27.93 -34.73
N SER A 270 -6.09 -28.32 -34.12
CA SER A 270 -7.44 -28.00 -34.68
C SER A 270 -8.33 -27.18 -33.75
N PHE A 271 -7.88 -26.90 -32.52
CA PHE A 271 -8.66 -26.12 -31.54
C PHE A 271 -8.08 -24.74 -31.20
N ALA A 272 -6.83 -24.43 -31.56
CA ALA A 272 -6.28 -23.08 -31.42
C ALA A 272 -7.07 -22.04 -32.25
N THR A 273 -7.75 -22.49 -33.31
CA THR A 273 -8.57 -21.67 -34.21
C THR A 273 -10.04 -21.55 -33.74
N ARG A 274 -10.44 -22.22 -32.65
CA ARG A 274 -11.83 -22.21 -32.15
C ARG A 274 -12.11 -21.17 -31.05
N ASP A 275 -11.19 -20.26 -30.79
CA ASP A 275 -11.48 -19.01 -30.07
C ASP A 275 -12.14 -17.93 -30.98
N CYS A 276 -12.61 -18.32 -32.18
CA CYS A 276 -13.54 -17.49 -32.99
C CYS A 276 -14.87 -17.20 -32.27
N ASP A 277 -15.23 -17.95 -31.23
CA ASP A 277 -16.42 -17.66 -30.40
C ASP A 277 -16.25 -16.41 -29.50
N LEU A 278 -15.08 -15.74 -29.51
CA LEU A 278 -14.90 -14.42 -28.92
C LEU A 278 -15.23 -13.26 -29.88
N TYR A 279 -15.50 -13.53 -31.17
CA TYR A 279 -15.75 -12.50 -32.20
C TYR A 279 -17.15 -12.51 -32.83
N SER A 280 -18.06 -13.39 -32.40
CA SER A 280 -19.40 -13.52 -32.98
C SER A 280 -20.39 -12.37 -32.68
N ASP A 281 -19.94 -11.24 -32.12
CA ASP A 281 -20.74 -10.00 -31.99
C ASP A 281 -20.37 -8.94 -33.04
N ALA A 282 -19.60 -9.28 -34.08
CA ALA A 282 -19.41 -8.45 -35.26
C ALA A 282 -20.65 -8.49 -36.19
N GLY A 283 -21.82 -8.13 -35.63
CA GLY A 283 -23.01 -7.76 -36.37
C GLY A 283 -23.22 -6.25 -36.28
N SER A 284 -22.87 -5.54 -37.35
CA SER A 284 -23.25 -4.15 -37.67
C SER A 284 -22.58 -3.00 -36.90
N THR A 285 -21.61 -2.33 -37.52
CA THR A 285 -21.73 -0.98 -38.10
C THR A 285 -20.34 -0.39 -38.40
N ILE A 286 -20.27 0.28 -39.53
CA ILE A 286 -19.11 0.96 -40.11
C ILE A 286 -18.83 2.25 -39.30
N ALA A 287 -17.55 2.61 -39.23
CA ALA A 287 -16.97 3.89 -38.81
C ALA A 287 -16.83 4.18 -37.30
N SER A 288 -15.58 4.12 -36.83
CA SER A 288 -14.90 5.29 -36.25
C SER A 288 -13.47 4.91 -35.81
N SER A 289 -12.49 5.54 -36.46
CA SER A 289 -11.11 5.60 -36.03
C SER A 289 -11.03 6.31 -34.67
N GLY A 290 -10.95 5.53 -33.59
CA GLY A 290 -10.83 6.05 -32.23
C GLY A 290 -9.92 5.17 -31.39
N SER A 291 -8.84 5.74 -30.86
CA SER A 291 -7.80 5.12 -30.05
C SER A 291 -8.29 4.67 -28.66
N GLY A 292 -9.12 3.62 -28.61
CA GLY A 292 -9.71 3.06 -27.37
C GLY A 292 -9.20 1.67 -26.98
N ARG A 293 -7.95 1.32 -27.30
CA ARG A 293 -7.47 -0.09 -27.30
C ARG A 293 -6.87 -0.65 -25.99
N SER A 294 -6.81 0.07 -24.87
CA SER A 294 -6.17 -0.47 -23.64
C SER A 294 -7.12 -1.11 -22.61
N TYR A 295 -8.40 -0.73 -22.58
CA TYR A 295 -9.31 -1.20 -21.51
C TYR A 295 -9.96 -2.57 -21.76
N ARG A 296 -10.10 -3.00 -23.03
CA ARG A 296 -10.71 -4.30 -23.39
C ARG A 296 -9.77 -5.49 -23.17
N SER A 297 -8.45 -5.29 -23.27
CA SER A 297 -7.45 -6.35 -23.02
C SER A 297 -7.37 -6.73 -21.54
N SER A 298 -7.50 -5.76 -20.61
CA SER A 298 -7.41 -6.02 -19.16
C SER A 298 -8.53 -6.93 -18.63
N LYS A 299 -9.77 -6.74 -19.09
CA LYS A 299 -10.92 -7.57 -18.70
C LYS A 299 -10.81 -8.98 -19.27
N ASN A 300 -10.39 -9.11 -20.53
CA ASN A 300 -10.18 -10.41 -21.17
C ASN A 300 -8.98 -11.17 -20.57
N ARG A 301 -7.90 -10.46 -20.22
CA ARG A 301 -6.75 -11.01 -19.49
C ARG A 301 -7.16 -11.58 -18.14
N ARG A 302 -7.90 -10.82 -17.32
CA ARG A 302 -8.44 -11.31 -16.03
C ARG A 302 -9.34 -12.54 -16.20
N LYS A 303 -10.17 -12.59 -17.25
CA LYS A 303 -11.02 -13.76 -17.54
C LYS A 303 -10.19 -14.99 -17.91
N HIS A 304 -9.11 -14.80 -18.66
CA HIS A 304 -8.18 -15.87 -19.02
C HIS A 304 -7.36 -16.35 -17.82
N GLU A 305 -6.80 -15.45 -17.01
CA GLU A 305 -6.10 -15.77 -15.76
C GLU A 305 -6.98 -16.62 -14.82
N ARG A 306 -8.28 -16.29 -14.70
CA ARG A 306 -9.24 -17.11 -13.94
C ARG A 306 -9.46 -18.50 -14.53
N LYS A 307 -9.41 -18.66 -15.85
CA LYS A 307 -9.53 -19.96 -16.51
C LYS A 307 -8.27 -20.81 -16.29
N VAL A 308 -7.09 -20.19 -16.36
CA VAL A 308 -5.80 -20.86 -16.13
C VAL A 308 -5.67 -21.29 -14.66
N ALA A 309 -6.15 -20.49 -13.71
CA ALA A 309 -6.16 -20.83 -12.29
C ALA A 309 -7.29 -21.77 -11.87
N SER A 310 -8.13 -22.23 -12.80
CA SER A 310 -9.29 -23.08 -12.48
C SER A 310 -8.87 -24.53 -12.25
N LEU A 311 -9.08 -25.03 -11.03
CA LEU A 311 -8.86 -26.42 -10.63
C LEU A 311 -9.97 -27.38 -11.09
N LYS A 312 -10.74 -27.00 -12.13
CA LYS A 312 -11.80 -27.86 -12.67
C LYS A 312 -11.18 -29.07 -13.37
N GLU A 313 -11.55 -30.27 -12.91
CA GLU A 313 -11.09 -31.52 -13.52
C GLU A 313 -11.46 -31.60 -15.01
N GLY A 314 -10.49 -31.99 -15.84
CA GLY A 314 -10.63 -32.07 -17.29
C GLY A 314 -10.50 -30.74 -18.03
N SER A 315 -10.15 -29.65 -17.32
CA SER A 315 -9.80 -28.37 -17.95
C SER A 315 -8.52 -28.48 -18.78
N GLN A 316 -8.43 -27.72 -19.88
CA GLN A 316 -7.23 -27.66 -20.72
C GLN A 316 -6.01 -27.14 -19.95
N TYR A 317 -6.23 -26.31 -18.92
CA TYR A 317 -5.18 -25.69 -18.10
C TYR A 317 -5.01 -26.35 -16.73
N GLU A 318 -5.58 -27.54 -16.55
CA GLU A 318 -5.59 -28.23 -15.26
C GLU A 318 -4.17 -28.49 -14.72
N ASP A 319 -3.21 -28.85 -15.59
CA ASP A 319 -1.80 -29.04 -15.20
C ASP A 319 -1.19 -27.78 -14.59
N THR A 320 -1.45 -26.64 -15.22
CA THR A 320 -0.96 -25.32 -14.87
C THR A 320 -1.63 -24.82 -13.59
N ALA A 321 -2.95 -24.99 -13.48
CA ALA A 321 -3.72 -24.66 -12.28
C ALA A 321 -3.22 -25.41 -11.04
N LEU A 322 -2.94 -26.71 -11.19
CA LEU A 322 -2.42 -27.55 -10.11
C LEU A 322 -1.01 -27.13 -9.68
N VAL A 323 -0.12 -26.80 -10.62
CA VAL A 323 1.22 -26.30 -10.28
C VAL A 323 1.16 -24.96 -9.55
N LEU A 324 0.30 -24.02 -10.00
CA LEU A 324 0.06 -22.76 -9.30
C LEU A 324 -0.43 -22.99 -7.86
N ALA A 325 -1.44 -23.85 -7.70
CA ALA A 325 -2.01 -24.17 -6.39
C ALA A 325 -0.98 -24.86 -5.46
N LEU A 326 -0.20 -25.81 -5.99
CA LEU A 326 0.86 -26.49 -5.25
C LEU A 326 1.97 -25.52 -4.84
N HIS A 327 2.41 -24.63 -5.74
CA HIS A 327 3.42 -23.61 -5.43
C HIS A 327 2.96 -22.71 -4.27
N SER A 328 1.73 -22.19 -4.36
CA SER A 328 1.14 -21.34 -3.32
C SER A 328 0.97 -22.08 -1.99
N LEU A 329 0.47 -23.32 -2.02
CA LEU A 329 0.28 -24.15 -0.83
C LEU A 329 1.61 -24.47 -0.14
N ILE A 330 2.64 -24.83 -0.91
CA ILE A 330 3.98 -25.10 -0.39
C ILE A 330 4.55 -23.84 0.24
N THR A 331 4.55 -22.72 -0.49
CA THR A 331 5.11 -21.45 0.01
C THR A 331 4.47 -21.06 1.35
N THR A 332 3.14 -21.02 1.40
CA THR A 332 2.39 -20.66 2.61
C THR A 332 2.63 -21.65 3.76
N THR A 333 2.75 -22.95 3.50
CA THR A 333 3.04 -23.96 4.55
C THR A 333 4.47 -23.81 5.09
N PHE A 334 5.44 -23.46 4.24
CA PHE A 334 6.80 -23.17 4.69
C PHE A 334 6.88 -21.87 5.51
N ASP A 335 6.05 -20.87 5.22
CA ASP A 335 6.02 -19.61 5.99
C ASP A 335 5.45 -19.80 7.41
N MET A 336 4.63 -20.84 7.64
CA MET A 336 4.09 -21.17 8.98
C MET A 336 5.16 -21.56 10.02
N ARG A 337 6.41 -21.85 9.59
CA ARG A 337 7.51 -22.28 10.48
C ARG A 337 7.77 -21.31 11.63
N SER A 338 7.77 -20.01 11.35
CA SER A 338 8.01 -18.98 12.38
C SER A 338 6.88 -18.93 13.40
N SER A 339 5.63 -18.89 12.94
CA SER A 339 4.45 -18.87 13.81
C SER A 339 4.34 -20.14 14.66
N ILE A 340 4.60 -21.32 14.08
CA ILE A 340 4.57 -22.60 14.83
C ILE A 340 5.68 -22.65 15.88
N LYS A 341 6.87 -22.12 15.59
CA LYS A 341 7.94 -22.00 16.59
C LYS A 341 7.48 -21.16 17.79
N GLU A 342 6.89 -20.00 17.52
CA GLU A 342 6.39 -19.09 18.56
C GLU A 342 5.28 -19.73 19.41
N LEU A 343 4.35 -20.43 18.76
CA LEU A 343 3.28 -21.18 19.41
C LEU A 343 3.84 -22.32 20.28
N ASN A 344 4.80 -23.09 19.76
CA ASN A 344 5.45 -24.17 20.49
C ASN A 344 6.20 -23.67 21.72
N ILE A 345 6.91 -22.54 21.63
CA ILE A 345 7.57 -21.92 22.78
C ILE A 345 6.54 -21.61 23.87
N ALA A 346 5.40 -20.99 23.51
CA ALA A 346 4.35 -20.67 24.45
C ALA A 346 3.71 -21.92 25.09
N LEU A 347 3.47 -22.98 24.31
CA LEU A 347 2.98 -24.28 24.80
C LEU A 347 3.96 -24.90 25.80
N CYS A 348 5.26 -24.88 25.52
CA CYS A 348 6.28 -25.41 26.41
C CYS A 348 6.38 -24.63 27.73
N CYS A 349 6.25 -23.29 27.67
CA CYS A 349 6.20 -22.46 28.87
C CYS A 349 5.00 -22.79 29.78
N LEU A 350 3.96 -23.45 29.26
CA LEU A 350 2.78 -23.90 30.00
C LEU A 350 2.71 -25.42 30.17
N GLU A 351 3.85 -26.12 30.04
CA GLU A 351 4.00 -27.57 30.23
C GLU A 351 3.16 -28.43 29.24
N LYS A 352 2.77 -27.87 28.09
CA LYS A 352 2.07 -28.56 27.00
C LYS A 352 3.03 -29.11 25.94
N ASN A 353 4.02 -29.87 26.40
CA ASN A 353 5.11 -30.37 25.55
C ASN A 353 4.63 -31.38 24.51
N LYS A 354 3.60 -32.19 24.83
CA LYS A 354 3.05 -33.20 23.91
C LYS A 354 2.40 -32.54 22.70
N GLU A 355 1.63 -31.49 22.94
CA GLU A 355 0.95 -30.70 21.91
C GLU A 355 1.97 -29.96 21.04
N ALA A 356 3.00 -29.36 21.65
CA ALA A 356 4.10 -28.74 20.92
C ALA A 356 4.85 -29.75 20.02
N LEU A 357 5.11 -30.96 20.54
CA LEU A 357 5.76 -32.03 19.79
C LEU A 357 4.90 -32.55 18.64
N ASP A 358 3.59 -32.70 18.85
CA ASP A 358 2.64 -33.12 17.81
C ASP A 358 2.64 -32.12 16.65
N LEU A 359 2.57 -30.83 16.95
CA LEU A 359 2.56 -29.77 15.94
C LEU A 359 3.89 -29.71 15.17
N GLN A 360 5.02 -29.76 15.89
CA GLN A 360 6.35 -29.81 15.28
C GLN A 360 6.52 -31.04 14.39
N SER A 361 6.11 -32.21 14.86
CA SER A 361 6.22 -33.45 14.10
C SER A 361 5.34 -33.46 12.86
N SER A 362 4.11 -32.93 12.98
CA SER A 362 3.15 -32.86 11.88
C SER A 362 3.61 -31.91 10.78
N LEU A 363 4.06 -30.70 11.15
CA LEU A 363 4.66 -29.77 10.17
C LEU A 363 5.94 -30.36 9.57
N GLY A 364 6.82 -30.93 10.39
CA GLY A 364 8.09 -31.50 9.94
C GLY A 364 7.90 -32.61 8.89
N LYS A 365 6.94 -33.52 9.12
CA LYS A 365 6.55 -34.54 8.14
C LYS A 365 6.01 -33.93 6.85
N LEU A 366 5.07 -32.99 6.95
CA LEU A 366 4.47 -32.34 5.79
C LEU A 366 5.50 -31.60 4.93
N LEU A 367 6.39 -30.82 5.56
CA LEU A 367 7.44 -30.08 4.86
C LEU A 367 8.45 -31.02 4.17
N LYS A 368 8.78 -32.15 4.82
CA LYS A 368 9.62 -33.19 4.22
C LYS A 368 8.95 -33.80 2.99
N ASP A 369 7.69 -34.21 3.12
CA ASP A 369 6.91 -34.80 2.02
C ASP A 369 6.78 -33.82 0.84
N MET A 370 6.55 -32.54 1.13
CA MET A 370 6.54 -31.48 0.12
C MET A 370 7.89 -31.37 -0.60
N LYS A 371 8.99 -31.25 0.15
CA LYS A 371 10.35 -31.10 -0.40
C LYS A 371 10.77 -32.30 -1.24
N GLU A 372 10.46 -33.52 -0.81
CA GLU A 372 10.75 -34.75 -1.56
C GLU A 372 9.97 -34.81 -2.88
N SER A 373 8.78 -34.20 -2.92
CA SER A 373 7.94 -34.15 -4.12
C SER A 373 8.39 -33.12 -5.15
N PHE A 374 9.36 -32.24 -4.84
CA PHE A 374 9.74 -31.14 -5.73
C PHE A 374 10.20 -31.62 -7.11
N LYS A 375 11.03 -32.67 -7.16
CA LYS A 375 11.50 -33.22 -8.45
C LYS A 375 10.38 -33.83 -9.28
N GLN A 376 9.31 -34.29 -8.63
CA GLN A 376 8.14 -34.85 -9.30
C GLN A 376 7.21 -33.76 -9.82
N ILE A 377 7.05 -32.66 -9.07
CA ILE A 377 6.19 -31.53 -9.43
C ILE A 377 6.89 -30.62 -10.46
N TRP A 378 8.12 -30.22 -10.22
CA TRP A 378 8.94 -29.41 -11.13
C TRP A 378 10.02 -30.28 -11.78
N SER A 379 9.60 -31.14 -12.72
CA SER A 379 10.52 -31.94 -13.51
C SER A 379 11.27 -31.08 -14.52
N ASN A 380 12.48 -31.51 -14.92
CA ASN A 380 13.26 -30.80 -15.94
C ASN A 380 12.47 -30.61 -17.25
N ASN A 381 11.65 -31.60 -17.62
CA ASN A 381 10.80 -31.51 -18.81
C ASN A 381 9.76 -30.40 -18.68
N PHE A 382 9.10 -30.31 -17.52
CA PHE A 382 8.10 -29.27 -17.27
C PHE A 382 8.72 -27.87 -17.29
N THR A 383 9.87 -27.68 -16.64
CA THR A 383 10.53 -26.37 -16.61
C THR A 383 10.99 -25.94 -18.01
N LEU A 384 11.49 -26.88 -18.83
CA LEU A 384 11.84 -26.63 -20.23
C LEU A 384 10.60 -26.31 -21.08
N GLU A 385 9.55 -27.12 -21.00
CA GLU A 385 8.28 -26.89 -21.71
C GLU A 385 7.67 -25.52 -21.37
N ALA A 386 7.61 -25.17 -20.07
CA ALA A 386 7.06 -23.89 -19.63
C ALA A 386 7.92 -22.69 -20.04
N THR A 387 9.24 -22.86 -20.06
CA THR A 387 10.17 -21.79 -20.48
C THR A 387 10.10 -21.57 -21.99
N ASN A 388 10.08 -22.65 -22.78
CA ASN A 388 9.94 -22.56 -24.23
C ASN A 388 8.58 -21.97 -24.62
N ALA A 389 7.49 -22.42 -24.01
CA ALA A 389 6.15 -21.88 -24.26
C ALA A 389 6.06 -20.37 -23.96
N ALA A 390 6.79 -19.88 -22.96
CA ALA A 390 6.86 -18.46 -22.65
C ALA A 390 7.68 -17.66 -23.66
N ILE A 391 8.84 -18.18 -24.09
CA ILE A 391 9.66 -17.55 -25.13
C ILE A 391 8.88 -17.48 -26.45
N GLU A 392 8.14 -18.53 -26.80
CA GLU A 392 7.26 -18.54 -27.97
C GLU A 392 6.15 -17.48 -27.86
N ALA A 393 5.57 -17.29 -26.67
CA ALA A 393 4.56 -16.26 -26.43
C ALA A 393 5.12 -14.82 -26.50
N GLU A 394 6.38 -14.61 -26.11
CA GLU A 394 7.07 -13.31 -26.22
C GLU A 394 7.48 -12.96 -27.66
N ASN A 395 7.72 -13.96 -28.51
CA ASN A 395 8.14 -13.79 -29.90
C ASN A 395 6.97 -13.61 -30.91
N VAL A 396 5.73 -13.46 -30.43
CA VAL A 396 4.55 -13.23 -31.29
C VAL A 396 4.58 -11.78 -31.84
N PRO A 397 4.47 -11.55 -33.17
CA PRO A 397 4.52 -10.21 -33.76
C PRO A 397 3.49 -9.23 -33.18
N GLU A 398 3.90 -7.99 -32.91
CA GLU A 398 3.01 -6.92 -32.45
C GLU A 398 1.81 -6.74 -33.40
N GLY A 399 0.62 -7.11 -32.94
CA GLY A 399 -0.63 -7.07 -33.72
C GLY A 399 -1.36 -8.41 -33.80
N CYS A 400 -0.72 -9.53 -33.46
CA CYS A 400 -1.37 -10.83 -33.33
C CYS A 400 -1.86 -11.05 -31.89
N SER A 401 -3.17 -11.09 -31.67
CA SER A 401 -3.75 -11.44 -30.36
C SER A 401 -3.79 -12.96 -30.18
N VAL A 402 -2.62 -13.59 -30.02
CA VAL A 402 -2.53 -15.00 -29.61
C VAL A 402 -2.54 -15.04 -28.09
N ILE A 403 -3.53 -15.73 -27.51
CA ILE A 403 -3.58 -15.96 -26.07
C ILE A 403 -2.49 -17.01 -25.74
N PRO A 404 -1.52 -16.71 -24.86
CA PRO A 404 -0.46 -17.66 -24.53
C PRO A 404 -1.04 -18.97 -24.01
N GLN A 405 -0.41 -20.11 -24.35
CA GLN A 405 -0.77 -21.40 -23.77
C GLN A 405 -0.70 -21.33 -22.23
N GLY A 406 -1.48 -22.15 -21.50
CA GLY A 406 -1.55 -22.06 -20.04
C GLY A 406 -0.19 -22.07 -19.35
N MET A 407 0.73 -22.93 -19.79
CA MET A 407 2.10 -22.98 -19.23
C MET A 407 2.92 -21.72 -19.50
N ALA A 408 2.69 -21.01 -20.61
CA ALA A 408 3.34 -19.75 -20.95
C ALA A 408 2.90 -18.60 -20.02
N THR A 409 1.71 -18.70 -19.44
CA THR A 409 1.18 -17.69 -18.49
C THR A 409 1.74 -17.84 -17.07
N LEU A 410 2.50 -18.91 -16.78
CA LEU A 410 3.18 -19.07 -15.50
C LEU A 410 4.27 -18.02 -15.36
N GLU A 411 4.27 -17.29 -14.24
CA GLU A 411 5.37 -16.42 -13.88
C GLU A 411 6.68 -17.22 -13.73
N PRO A 412 7.85 -16.65 -14.06
CA PRO A 412 9.13 -17.36 -14.02
C PRO A 412 9.40 -18.06 -12.68
N GLN A 413 8.98 -17.46 -11.57
CA GLN A 413 9.16 -17.97 -10.21
C GLN A 413 8.37 -19.26 -9.95
N ILE A 414 7.24 -19.47 -10.65
CA ILE A 414 6.36 -20.62 -10.44
C ILE A 414 6.74 -21.81 -11.35
N ARG A 415 7.57 -21.56 -12.38
CA ARG A 415 8.12 -22.59 -13.27
C ARG A 415 9.19 -23.45 -12.61
N ILE A 416 9.71 -22.99 -11.48
CA ILE A 416 10.68 -23.69 -10.63
C ILE A 416 10.06 -23.97 -9.26
N ALA A 417 10.66 -24.89 -8.53
CA ALA A 417 10.24 -25.14 -7.16
C ALA A 417 10.44 -23.88 -6.28
N PRO A 418 9.57 -23.64 -5.28
CA PRO A 418 9.72 -22.52 -4.37
C PRO A 418 11.11 -22.48 -3.72
N ILE A 419 11.69 -21.29 -3.64
CA ILE A 419 12.96 -21.07 -2.93
C ILE A 419 12.68 -21.12 -1.44
N ILE A 420 13.05 -22.22 -0.79
CA ILE A 420 12.90 -22.37 0.65
C ILE A 420 14.14 -21.82 1.35
N HIS A 421 13.97 -20.76 2.13
CA HIS A 421 15.00 -20.32 3.07
C HIS A 421 15.08 -21.27 4.26
N ASP A 422 16.30 -21.62 4.70
CA ASP A 422 16.53 -22.39 5.91
C ASP A 422 16.30 -21.49 7.14
N ILE A 423 15.26 -21.83 7.91
CA ILE A 423 14.90 -21.12 9.12
C ILE A 423 14.94 -22.13 10.26
N PRO A 424 15.73 -21.93 11.33
CA PRO A 424 15.73 -22.81 12.49
C PRO A 424 14.44 -22.60 13.29
N TRP A 425 13.49 -23.51 13.11
CA TRP A 425 12.15 -23.42 13.71
C TRP A 425 11.83 -24.55 14.69
N MET A 426 12.55 -25.68 14.62
CA MET A 426 12.37 -26.78 15.56
C MET A 426 13.00 -26.42 16.91
N LEU A 427 12.36 -26.88 17.99
CA LEU A 427 12.87 -26.80 19.35
C LEU A 427 13.50 -28.15 19.72
N ASP A 428 14.77 -28.13 20.07
CA ASP A 428 15.47 -29.29 20.62
C ASP A 428 15.09 -29.47 22.10
N GLY A 429 14.80 -30.69 22.54
CA GLY A 429 14.44 -31.00 23.93
C GLY A 429 12.94 -31.16 24.22
N LEU A 430 12.09 -31.17 23.19
CA LEU A 430 10.69 -31.61 23.34
C LEU A 430 10.66 -33.14 23.54
N ASN A 431 10.35 -33.59 24.76
CA ASN A 431 10.17 -35.00 25.12
C ASN A 431 8.73 -35.31 25.49
#